data_AF-A0A5E4I5S0-F1
#
_entry.id   AF-A0A5E4I5S0-F1
#
_cell.length_a   1.000
_cell.length_b   1.000
_cell.length_c   1.000
_cell.angle_alpha   90.00
_cell.angle_beta   90.00
_cell.angle_gamma   90.00
#
_symmetry.space_group_name_H-M   'P 1'
#
loop_
_entity.id
_entity.type
_entity.pdbx_description
1 polymer ?
#
loop_
_entity_poly.entity_id
_entity_poly.type
_entity_poly.pdbx_seq_one_letter_code
_entity_poly.pdbx_strand_id
1 'polypeptide(L)'
;MTYYLITKWFGTFLCDTTGVQKEILFPKYKKEIVQRLREMEKNNIIEEEKKIVKNTNVIVNEKRLQQLGTYNVGEPFFQTITINPKDYGFSQELFHDVSLLLAQQRVDEQLQSEDLQLIQMVNALDDLVQTANLLSERLSCWLLLPTPKKKVKPFEKTLVVVNDEIQRLQNQIEIDMKTIAPNTNKIIGSLIGARLIAMAGGMQRMAMLPASTIQILGAEKALFRFKKEGGKPPKHGVIFQHPLINRAQKTERGKIARLLANKISIAIKADVFTKRDIADDLQQDVDIRLQEIRKKK
;
A
#
# COMPACT_ATOMS: atom_id res chain seq x y z
N MET A 1 -17.88 19.50 -37.87
CA MET A 1 -18.14 20.13 -36.55
C MET A 1 -17.38 19.32 -35.51
N THR A 2 -16.61 20.01 -34.67
CA THR A 2 -15.80 19.38 -33.64
C THR A 2 -16.63 19.32 -32.37
N TYR A 3 -16.92 18.11 -31.89
CA TYR A 3 -17.68 17.91 -30.67
C TYR A 3 -16.74 17.57 -29.52
N TYR A 4 -17.05 18.05 -28.33
CA TYR A 4 -16.30 17.84 -27.10
C TYR A 4 -17.18 17.09 -26.11
N LEU A 5 -16.66 16.01 -25.53
CA LEU A 5 -17.35 15.27 -24.47
C LEU A 5 -16.85 15.75 -23.12
N ILE A 6 -17.77 16.17 -22.25
CA ILE A 6 -17.46 16.65 -20.90
C ILE A 6 -18.34 15.91 -19.91
N THR A 7 -17.72 15.20 -18.97
CA THR A 7 -18.44 14.58 -17.87
C THR A 7 -18.21 15.39 -16.58
N LYS A 8 -19.29 15.73 -15.90
CA LYS A 8 -19.29 16.37 -14.58
C LYS A 8 -20.01 15.45 -13.59
N TRP A 9 -19.96 15.79 -12.30
CA TRP A 9 -20.59 14.99 -11.24
C TRP A 9 -22.13 14.88 -11.36
N PHE A 10 -22.77 15.72 -12.17
CA PHE A 10 -24.21 15.79 -12.34
C PHE A 10 -24.71 15.36 -13.73
N GLY A 11 -23.81 15.02 -14.65
CA GLY A 11 -24.19 14.62 -16.00
C GLY A 11 -23.04 14.58 -17.00
N THR A 12 -23.36 14.05 -18.17
CA THR A 12 -22.48 14.05 -19.34
C THR A 12 -23.02 14.99 -20.40
N PHE A 13 -22.14 15.78 -21.00
CA PHE A 13 -22.47 16.85 -21.92
C PHE A 13 -21.69 16.68 -23.22
N LEU A 14 -22.39 16.82 -24.34
CA LEU A 14 -21.81 16.95 -25.67
C LEU A 14 -21.84 18.42 -26.05
N CYS A 15 -20.66 19.01 -26.22
CA CYS A 15 -20.50 20.42 -26.49
C CYS A 15 -19.91 20.64 -27.89
N ASP A 16 -20.27 21.75 -28.53
CA ASP A 16 -19.58 22.32 -29.68
C ASP A 16 -18.95 23.66 -29.25
N THR A 17 -18.14 24.27 -30.11
CA THR A 17 -17.57 25.62 -30.01
C THR A 17 -18.57 26.71 -29.59
N THR A 18 -19.87 26.49 -29.78
CA THR A 18 -20.96 27.41 -29.44
C THR A 18 -21.62 27.14 -28.07
N GLY A 19 -21.47 25.96 -27.49
CA GLY A 19 -22.11 25.57 -26.23
C GLY A 19 -22.54 24.10 -26.15
N VAL A 20 -23.41 23.77 -25.18
CA VAL A 20 -23.94 22.42 -24.96
C VAL A 20 -25.00 22.08 -26.01
N GLN A 21 -24.81 20.98 -26.73
CA GLN A 21 -25.73 20.48 -27.79
C GLN A 21 -26.62 19.35 -27.30
N LYS A 22 -26.07 18.44 -26.49
CA LYS A 22 -26.82 17.34 -25.86
C LYS A 22 -26.35 17.13 -24.44
N GLU A 23 -27.28 16.76 -23.57
CA GLU A 23 -27.00 16.43 -22.18
C GLU A 23 -27.70 15.15 -21.78
N ILE A 24 -27.04 14.37 -20.94
CA ILE A 24 -27.63 13.29 -20.18
C ILE A 24 -27.29 13.56 -18.73
N LEU A 25 -28.28 14.08 -18.01
CA LEU A 25 -28.17 14.35 -16.58
C LEU A 25 -28.25 13.05 -15.79
N PHE A 26 -27.49 12.97 -14.70
CA PHE A 26 -27.58 11.84 -13.79
C PHE A 26 -28.88 11.91 -12.97
N PRO A 27 -29.45 10.76 -12.58
CA PRO A 27 -30.55 10.74 -11.64
C PRO A 27 -30.15 11.46 -10.35
N LYS A 28 -31.04 12.30 -9.79
CA LYS A 28 -30.78 13.12 -8.59
C LYS A 28 -30.73 12.30 -7.29
N TYR A 29 -30.36 11.03 -7.38
CA TYR A 29 -30.18 10.10 -6.27
C TYR A 29 -28.71 10.02 -5.90
N LYS A 30 -28.40 10.34 -4.64
CA LYS A 30 -27.03 10.38 -4.10
C LYS A 30 -26.22 9.11 -4.41
N LYS A 31 -26.80 7.93 -4.13
CA LYS A 31 -26.15 6.63 -4.33
C LYS A 31 -25.78 6.36 -5.78
N GLU A 32 -26.66 6.73 -6.70
CA GLU A 32 -26.48 6.54 -8.13
C GLU A 32 -25.40 7.46 -8.73
N ILE A 33 -25.32 8.70 -8.24
CA ILE A 33 -24.25 9.63 -8.63
C ILE A 33 -22.91 9.11 -8.12
N VAL A 34 -22.84 8.69 -6.85
CA VAL A 34 -21.62 8.14 -6.25
C VAL A 34 -21.17 6.90 -7.01
N GLN A 35 -22.07 5.98 -7.35
CA GLN A 35 -21.72 4.79 -8.14
C GLN A 35 -21.07 5.16 -9.48
N ARG A 36 -21.60 6.15 -10.20
CA ARG A 36 -21.01 6.63 -11.46
C ARG A 36 -19.65 7.29 -11.27
N LEU A 37 -19.50 8.12 -10.24
CA LEU A 37 -18.20 8.72 -9.90
C LEU A 37 -17.14 7.66 -9.57
N ARG A 38 -17.55 6.56 -8.92
CA ARG A 38 -16.68 5.41 -8.61
C ARG A 38 -16.29 4.64 -9.87
N GLU A 39 -17.19 4.46 -10.82
CA GLU A 39 -16.85 3.88 -12.13
C GLU A 39 -15.83 4.75 -12.87
N MET A 40 -15.99 6.07 -12.82
CA MET A 40 -15.03 7.02 -13.41
C MET A 40 -13.64 6.91 -12.75
N GLU A 41 -13.57 6.81 -11.41
CA GLU A 41 -12.31 6.59 -10.69
C GLU A 41 -11.59 5.30 -11.09
N LYS A 42 -12.36 4.24 -11.39
CA LYS A 42 -11.82 2.96 -11.87
C LYS A 42 -11.41 2.97 -13.33
N ASN A 43 -11.45 4.14 -13.99
CA ASN A 43 -11.23 4.33 -15.43
C ASN A 43 -12.26 3.60 -16.32
N ASN A 44 -13.44 3.28 -15.78
CA ASN A 44 -14.52 2.70 -16.58
C ASN A 44 -15.29 3.79 -17.32
N ILE A 45 -15.93 3.39 -18.42
CA ILE A 45 -16.78 4.26 -19.24
C ILE A 45 -18.23 4.04 -18.81
N ILE A 46 -18.91 5.13 -18.45
CA ILE A 46 -20.31 5.07 -18.00
C ILE A 46 -21.28 4.96 -19.17
N GLU A 47 -22.49 4.47 -18.90
CA GLU A 47 -23.50 4.23 -19.94
C GLU A 47 -23.99 5.52 -20.60
N GLU A 48 -24.04 6.63 -19.85
CA GLU A 48 -24.40 7.95 -20.34
C GLU A 48 -23.41 8.49 -21.37
N GLU A 49 -22.11 8.24 -21.17
CA GLU A 49 -21.06 8.61 -22.12
C GLU A 49 -21.22 7.82 -23.42
N LYS A 50 -21.45 6.51 -23.35
CA LYS A 50 -21.68 5.69 -24.55
C LYS A 50 -22.93 6.15 -25.31
N LYS A 51 -24.01 6.46 -24.60
CA LYS A 51 -25.29 6.89 -25.21
C LYS A 51 -25.18 8.23 -25.94
N ILE A 52 -24.42 9.19 -25.39
CA ILE A 52 -24.19 10.49 -26.04
C ILE A 52 -23.35 10.36 -27.31
N VAL A 53 -22.32 9.49 -27.30
CA VAL A 53 -21.29 9.43 -28.36
C VAL A 53 -21.71 8.64 -29.60
N LYS A 54 -22.77 7.81 -29.53
CA LYS A 54 -23.11 6.74 -30.49
C LYS A 54 -22.84 6.99 -31.99
N ASN A 55 -22.96 8.21 -32.51
CA ASN A 55 -22.75 8.53 -33.93
C ASN A 55 -21.88 9.78 -34.18
N THR A 56 -20.99 10.16 -33.26
CA THR A 56 -20.27 11.45 -33.37
C THR A 56 -18.81 11.33 -32.97
N ASN A 57 -17.89 11.83 -33.82
CA ASN A 57 -16.47 11.94 -33.46
C ASN A 57 -16.31 13.05 -32.42
N VAL A 58 -15.88 12.66 -31.22
CA VAL A 58 -15.70 13.58 -30.08
C VAL A 58 -14.22 13.71 -29.72
N ILE A 59 -13.86 14.90 -29.26
CA ILE A 59 -12.61 15.17 -28.56
C ILE A 59 -12.86 14.99 -27.06
N VAL A 60 -11.94 14.30 -26.39
CA VAL A 60 -12.03 13.98 -24.97
C VAL A 60 -10.81 14.49 -24.22
N ASN A 61 -11.01 14.94 -22.98
CA ASN A 61 -9.97 15.47 -22.09
C ASN A 61 -9.41 14.42 -21.11
N GLU A 62 -10.09 13.29 -20.95
CA GLU A 62 -9.69 12.23 -20.03
C GLU A 62 -9.17 11.01 -20.78
N LYS A 63 -8.04 10.46 -20.32
CA LYS A 63 -7.40 9.31 -20.97
C LYS A 63 -8.30 8.07 -20.99
N ARG A 64 -9.17 7.89 -19.99
CA ARG A 64 -10.15 6.79 -19.94
C ARG A 64 -11.14 6.81 -21.11
N LEU A 65 -11.43 7.99 -21.66
CA LEU A 65 -12.40 8.19 -22.74
C LEU A 65 -11.77 8.03 -24.14
N GLN A 66 -10.48 7.73 -24.23
CA GLN A 66 -9.79 7.55 -25.51
C GLN A 66 -10.42 6.46 -26.40
N GLN A 67 -11.12 5.49 -25.80
CA GLN A 67 -11.87 4.48 -26.56
C GLN A 67 -13.09 5.05 -27.29
N LEU A 68 -13.62 6.19 -26.82
CA LEU A 68 -14.81 6.85 -27.38
C LEU A 68 -14.48 8.00 -28.34
N GLY A 69 -13.23 8.49 -28.36
CA GLY A 69 -12.86 9.64 -29.18
C GLY A 69 -11.38 9.99 -29.16
N THR A 70 -11.03 11.08 -29.84
CA THR A 70 -9.65 11.55 -29.96
C THR A 70 -9.24 12.28 -28.68
N TYR A 71 -8.24 11.74 -27.97
CA TYR A 71 -7.73 12.35 -26.75
C TYR A 71 -6.87 13.58 -27.07
N ASN A 72 -7.33 14.77 -26.66
CA ASN A 72 -6.58 16.02 -26.79
C ASN A 72 -6.89 16.95 -25.61
N VAL A 73 -5.96 17.02 -24.66
CA VAL A 73 -6.09 17.86 -23.44
C VAL A 73 -5.74 19.32 -23.70
N GLY A 74 -5.00 19.60 -24.79
CA GLY A 74 -4.47 20.93 -25.10
C GLY A 74 -5.48 21.88 -25.74
N GLU A 75 -6.70 21.43 -26.02
CA GLU A 75 -7.74 22.26 -26.64
C GLU A 75 -8.22 23.35 -25.66
N PRO A 76 -8.16 24.65 -26.06
CA PRO A 76 -8.59 25.77 -25.20
C PRO A 76 -10.03 25.65 -24.73
N PHE A 77 -10.87 24.97 -25.50
CA PHE A 77 -12.29 24.80 -25.23
C PHE A 77 -12.58 24.14 -23.86
N PHE A 78 -11.74 23.20 -23.42
CA PHE A 78 -11.92 22.55 -22.12
C PHE A 78 -11.66 23.49 -20.93
N GLN A 79 -10.95 24.60 -21.14
CA GLN A 79 -10.65 25.59 -20.10
C GLN A 79 -11.70 26.71 -20.05
N THR A 80 -12.34 27.03 -21.19
CA THR A 80 -13.28 28.15 -21.29
C THR A 80 -14.72 27.75 -20.95
N ILE A 81 -15.09 26.49 -21.13
CA ILE A 81 -16.46 26.03 -20.88
C ILE A 81 -16.78 25.89 -19.38
N THR A 82 -17.77 26.66 -18.92
CA THR A 82 -18.30 26.58 -17.56
C THR A 82 -19.72 26.03 -17.59
N ILE A 83 -19.93 24.84 -17.03
CA ILE A 83 -21.24 24.20 -16.91
C ILE A 83 -21.62 24.24 -15.43
N ASN A 84 -22.62 25.06 -15.08
CA ASN A 84 -23.03 25.24 -13.69
C ASN A 84 -24.10 24.22 -13.26
N PRO A 85 -23.94 23.53 -12.13
CA PRO A 85 -24.92 22.55 -11.66
C PRO A 85 -26.32 23.15 -11.38
N LYS A 86 -26.37 24.43 -10.97
CA LYS A 86 -27.62 25.12 -10.64
C LYS A 86 -28.58 25.21 -11.82
N ASP A 87 -28.04 25.39 -13.02
CA ASP A 87 -28.81 25.54 -14.27
C ASP A 87 -29.59 24.25 -14.61
N TYR A 88 -29.12 23.10 -14.09
CA TYR A 88 -29.73 21.77 -14.28
C TYR A 88 -30.47 21.28 -13.02
N GLY A 89 -30.69 22.16 -12.04
CA GLY A 89 -31.39 21.86 -10.80
C GLY A 89 -30.65 20.94 -9.85
N PHE A 90 -29.31 20.96 -9.85
CA PHE A 90 -28.47 20.29 -8.86
C PHE A 90 -28.05 21.30 -7.79
N SER A 91 -28.46 21.04 -6.54
CA SER A 91 -28.14 21.92 -5.41
C SER A 91 -26.73 21.69 -4.89
N GLN A 92 -26.19 22.70 -4.20
CA GLN A 92 -24.90 22.58 -3.48
C GLN A 92 -25.01 21.59 -2.30
N GLU A 93 -26.18 21.48 -1.67
CA GLU A 93 -26.44 20.48 -0.63
C GLU A 93 -26.30 19.06 -1.18
N LEU A 94 -26.88 18.79 -2.36
CA LEU A 94 -26.74 17.49 -3.01
C LEU A 94 -25.27 17.18 -3.33
N PHE A 95 -24.50 18.18 -3.79
CA PHE A 95 -23.07 18.00 -4.04
C PHE A 95 -22.28 17.67 -2.77
N HIS A 96 -22.57 18.37 -1.67
CA HIS A 96 -21.96 18.12 -0.37
C HIS A 96 -22.22 16.69 0.10
N ASP A 97 -23.48 16.25 0.04
CA ASP A 97 -23.89 14.91 0.45
C ASP A 97 -23.27 13.81 -0.42
N VAL A 98 -23.21 14.03 -1.74
CA VAL A 98 -22.54 13.11 -2.68
C VAL A 98 -21.04 13.03 -2.36
N SER A 99 -20.40 14.16 -2.07
CA SER A 99 -18.97 14.22 -1.74
C SER A 99 -18.67 13.51 -0.42
N LEU A 100 -19.52 13.69 0.59
CA LEU A 100 -19.40 13.01 1.88
C LEU A 100 -19.54 11.49 1.70
N LEU A 101 -20.56 11.04 0.97
CA LEU A 101 -20.80 9.63 0.72
C LEU A 101 -19.67 8.98 -0.10
N LEU A 102 -19.15 9.69 -1.11
CA LEU A 102 -18.00 9.25 -1.90
C LEU A 102 -16.75 9.12 -1.03
N ALA A 103 -16.48 10.11 -0.17
CA ALA A 103 -15.36 10.08 0.75
C ALA A 103 -15.48 8.91 1.73
N GLN A 104 -16.68 8.68 2.28
CA GLN A 104 -16.93 7.57 3.19
C GLN A 104 -16.68 6.22 2.51
N GLN A 105 -17.21 6.00 1.30
CA GLN A 105 -16.96 4.76 0.55
C GLN A 105 -15.48 4.54 0.23
N ARG A 106 -14.73 5.60 -0.10
CA ARG A 106 -13.28 5.51 -0.32
C ARG A 106 -12.54 5.08 0.96
N VAL A 107 -12.95 5.59 2.12
CA VAL A 107 -12.37 5.20 3.41
C VAL A 107 -12.72 3.75 3.74
N ASP A 108 -13.98 3.35 3.58
CA ASP A 108 -14.43 1.99 3.89
C ASP A 108 -13.69 0.93 3.05
N GLU A 109 -13.49 1.18 1.76
CA GLU A 109 -12.71 0.29 0.90
C GLU A 109 -11.23 0.20 1.29
N GLN A 110 -10.63 1.32 1.70
CA GLN A 110 -9.26 1.32 2.20
C GLN A 110 -9.15 0.53 3.51
N LEU A 111 -10.11 0.69 4.43
CA LEU A 111 -10.14 -0.06 5.70
C LEU A 111 -10.31 -1.57 5.53
N GLN A 112 -10.90 -1.99 4.41
CA GLN A 112 -11.05 -3.41 4.06
C GLN A 112 -9.77 -4.02 3.47
N SER A 113 -8.72 -3.24 3.23
CA SER A 113 -7.50 -3.79 2.64
C SER A 113 -6.81 -4.76 3.61
N GLU A 114 -6.50 -5.95 3.11
CA GLU A 114 -5.90 -7.03 3.90
C GLU A 114 -4.53 -6.64 4.47
N ASP A 115 -3.82 -5.71 3.82
CA ASP A 115 -2.54 -5.22 4.33
C ASP A 115 -2.68 -4.37 5.59
N LEU A 116 -3.79 -3.64 5.82
CA LEU A 116 -3.97 -2.90 7.08
C LEU A 116 -4.09 -3.83 8.28
N GLN A 117 -4.79 -4.96 8.14
CA GLN A 117 -4.88 -5.96 9.19
C GLN A 117 -3.52 -6.55 9.50
N LEU A 118 -2.73 -6.88 8.46
CA LEU A 118 -1.36 -7.35 8.62
C LEU A 118 -0.49 -6.34 9.38
N ILE A 119 -0.61 -5.04 9.09
CA ILE A 119 0.12 -3.99 9.82
C ILE A 119 -0.24 -3.99 11.31
N GLN A 120 -1.53 -4.07 11.64
CA GLN A 120 -1.96 -4.10 13.05
C GLN A 120 -1.45 -5.34 13.77
N MET A 121 -1.46 -6.50 13.11
CA MET A 121 -0.93 -7.74 13.67
C MET A 121 0.57 -7.65 13.95
N VAL A 122 1.35 -7.04 13.06
CA VAL A 122 2.80 -6.84 13.27
C VAL A 122 3.06 -5.90 14.45
N ASN A 123 2.32 -4.79 14.55
CA ASN A 123 2.47 -3.86 15.66
C ASN A 123 2.10 -4.53 16.99
N ALA A 124 0.97 -5.26 17.03
CA ALA A 124 0.54 -6.02 18.20
C ALA A 124 1.56 -7.09 18.59
N LEU A 125 2.15 -7.78 17.61
CA LEU A 125 3.21 -8.76 17.85
C LEU A 125 4.44 -8.10 18.49
N ASP A 126 4.86 -6.94 18.01
CA ASP A 126 6.00 -6.21 18.57
C ASP A 126 5.73 -5.74 20.01
N ASP A 127 4.52 -5.22 20.27
CA ASP A 127 4.08 -4.82 21.61
C ASP A 127 4.04 -6.01 22.58
N LEU A 128 3.53 -7.15 22.13
CA LEU A 128 3.48 -8.37 22.94
C LEU A 128 4.87 -8.92 23.22
N VAL A 129 5.78 -8.92 22.24
CA VAL A 129 7.18 -9.33 22.44
C VAL A 129 7.87 -8.43 23.45
N GLN A 130 7.70 -7.11 23.34
CA GLN A 130 8.25 -6.17 24.32
C GLN A 130 7.67 -6.41 25.72
N THR A 131 6.36 -6.64 25.81
CA THR A 131 5.67 -6.94 27.06
C THR A 131 6.16 -8.26 27.67
N ALA A 132 6.29 -9.32 26.87
CA ALA A 132 6.79 -10.62 27.30
C ALA A 132 8.21 -10.52 27.86
N ASN A 133 9.08 -9.74 27.22
CA ASN A 133 10.44 -9.50 27.71
C ASN A 133 10.42 -8.80 29.08
N LEU A 134 9.63 -7.74 29.23
CA LEU A 134 9.50 -7.03 30.51
C LEU A 134 8.93 -7.95 31.60
N LEU A 135 7.89 -8.73 31.29
CA LEU A 135 7.31 -9.69 32.23
C LEU A 135 8.34 -10.77 32.63
N SER A 136 9.10 -11.30 31.67
CA SER A 136 10.15 -12.30 31.90
C SER A 136 11.26 -11.76 32.80
N GLU A 137 11.72 -10.53 32.56
CA GLU A 137 12.69 -9.85 33.42
C GLU A 137 12.15 -9.68 34.85
N ARG A 138 10.89 -9.22 34.99
CA ARG A 138 10.26 -9.03 36.31
C ARG A 138 10.06 -10.36 37.06
N LEU A 139 9.64 -11.40 36.36
CA LEU A 139 9.50 -12.74 36.92
C LEU A 139 10.86 -13.25 37.41
N SER A 140 11.90 -13.08 36.60
CA SER A 140 13.28 -13.48 36.94
C SER A 140 13.73 -12.78 38.21
N CYS A 141 13.54 -11.46 38.33
CA CYS A 141 13.86 -10.73 39.55
C CYS A 141 13.06 -11.19 40.77
N TRP A 142 11.76 -11.46 40.60
CA TRP A 142 10.91 -11.89 41.71
C TRP A 142 11.30 -13.27 42.23
N LEU A 143 11.73 -14.17 41.34
CA LEU A 143 12.22 -15.50 41.69
C LEU A 143 13.57 -15.49 42.43
N LEU A 144 14.32 -14.38 42.42
CA LEU A 144 15.52 -14.23 43.26
C LEU A 144 15.20 -14.07 44.74
N LEU A 145 13.96 -13.68 45.08
CA LEU A 145 13.52 -13.51 46.46
C LEU A 145 12.97 -14.84 47.01
N PRO A 146 13.05 -15.08 48.33
CA PRO A 146 12.43 -16.25 48.97
C PRO A 146 10.90 -16.12 48.96
N THR A 147 10.30 -16.36 47.79
CA THR A 147 8.87 -16.15 47.53
C THR A 147 8.14 -17.49 47.44
N PRO A 148 7.02 -17.69 48.15
CA PRO A 148 6.18 -18.86 47.97
C PRO A 148 5.65 -18.95 46.53
N LYS A 149 5.78 -20.12 45.89
CA LYS A 149 5.35 -20.36 44.49
C LYS A 149 3.89 -19.93 44.20
N LYS A 150 3.00 -20.01 45.20
CA LYS A 150 1.60 -19.57 45.07
C LYS A 150 1.45 -18.09 44.69
N LYS A 151 2.37 -17.22 45.11
CA LYS A 151 2.35 -15.78 44.80
C LYS A 151 2.81 -15.49 43.37
N VAL A 152 3.73 -16.29 42.84
CA VAL A 152 4.35 -16.08 41.52
C VAL A 152 3.56 -16.78 40.40
N LYS A 153 2.90 -17.90 40.70
CA LYS A 153 2.14 -18.70 39.72
C LYS A 153 1.16 -17.90 38.85
N PRO A 154 0.35 -16.95 39.37
CA PRO A 154 -0.53 -16.16 38.52
C PRO A 154 0.22 -15.33 37.48
N PHE A 155 1.36 -14.75 37.87
CA PHE A 155 2.20 -13.94 36.99
C PHE A 155 2.90 -14.79 35.93
N GLU A 156 3.42 -15.96 36.33
CA GLU A 156 3.97 -16.96 35.42
C GLU A 156 2.93 -17.39 34.37
N LYS A 157 1.68 -17.65 34.77
CA LYS A 157 0.59 -17.95 33.85
C LYS A 157 0.32 -16.82 32.86
N THR A 158 0.33 -15.57 33.29
CA THR A 158 0.17 -14.43 32.38
C THR A 158 1.27 -14.39 31.33
N LEU A 159 2.53 -14.62 31.71
CA LEU A 159 3.64 -14.70 30.76
C LEU A 159 3.45 -15.83 29.73
N VAL A 160 2.98 -17.00 30.18
CA VAL A 160 2.65 -18.11 29.26
C VAL A 160 1.57 -17.70 28.27
N VAL A 161 0.46 -17.12 28.73
CA VAL A 161 -0.63 -16.64 27.85
C VAL A 161 -0.13 -15.63 26.82
N VAL A 162 0.71 -14.67 27.24
CA VAL A 162 1.30 -13.68 26.31
C VAL A 162 2.18 -14.38 25.26
N ASN A 163 3.00 -15.35 25.66
CA ASN A 163 3.83 -16.11 24.72
C ASN A 163 3.01 -16.95 23.74
N ASP A 164 1.91 -17.55 24.20
CA ASP A 164 1.01 -18.32 23.35
C ASP A 164 0.34 -17.42 22.29
N GLU A 165 -0.10 -16.21 22.67
CA GLU A 165 -0.65 -15.23 21.72
C GLU A 165 0.41 -14.71 20.74
N ILE A 166 1.67 -14.54 21.16
CA ILE A 166 2.79 -14.23 20.24
C ILE A 166 2.90 -15.32 19.17
N GLN A 167 2.89 -16.61 19.57
CA GLN A 167 2.98 -17.72 18.61
C GLN A 167 1.76 -17.75 17.67
N ARG A 168 0.57 -17.52 18.21
CA ARG A 168 -0.66 -17.44 17.42
C ARG A 168 -0.59 -16.34 16.35
N LEU A 169 -0.16 -15.14 16.71
CA LEU A 169 -0.01 -14.02 15.77
C LEU A 169 1.08 -14.31 14.73
N GLN A 170 2.20 -14.91 15.11
CA GLN A 170 3.26 -15.30 14.16
C GLN A 170 2.72 -16.27 13.10
N ASN A 171 1.96 -17.28 13.51
CA ASN A 171 1.35 -18.24 12.60
C ASN A 171 0.33 -17.58 11.67
N GLN A 172 -0.49 -16.68 12.19
CA GLN A 172 -1.47 -15.98 11.37
C GLN A 172 -0.78 -15.05 10.35
N ILE A 173 0.25 -14.30 10.77
CA ILE A 173 1.06 -13.47 9.86
C ILE A 173 1.70 -14.33 8.75
N GLU A 174 2.15 -15.54 9.07
CA GLU A 174 2.69 -16.46 8.07
C GLU A 174 1.65 -16.89 7.03
N ILE A 175 0.42 -17.19 7.45
CA ILE A 175 -0.67 -17.55 6.55
C ILE A 175 -1.04 -16.35 5.67
N ASP A 176 -1.25 -15.18 6.27
CA ASP A 176 -1.69 -13.98 5.56
C ASP A 176 -0.63 -13.53 4.55
N MET A 177 0.65 -13.55 4.93
CA MET A 177 1.74 -13.13 4.04
C MET A 177 1.91 -14.06 2.83
N LYS A 178 1.62 -15.37 2.95
CA LYS A 178 1.62 -16.31 1.81
C LYS A 178 0.53 -15.97 0.80
N THR A 179 -0.62 -15.50 1.27
CA THR A 179 -1.75 -15.08 0.43
C THR A 179 -1.52 -13.72 -0.19
N ILE A 180 -1.08 -12.76 0.62
CA ILE A 180 -1.02 -11.33 0.29
C ILE A 180 0.22 -11.01 -0.58
N ALA A 181 1.39 -11.54 -0.23
CA ALA A 181 2.66 -11.22 -0.89
C ALA A 181 3.59 -12.45 -1.01
N PRO A 182 3.22 -13.42 -1.88
CA PRO A 182 3.92 -14.70 -2.00
C PRO A 182 5.37 -14.56 -2.48
N ASN A 183 5.66 -13.64 -3.43
CA ASN A 183 7.02 -13.46 -3.92
C ASN A 183 7.92 -12.89 -2.82
N THR A 184 7.44 -11.85 -2.14
CA THR A 184 8.18 -11.22 -1.03
C THR A 184 8.41 -12.21 0.11
N ASN A 185 7.40 -13.03 0.42
CA ASN A 185 7.48 -14.06 1.44
C ASN A 185 8.58 -15.10 1.14
N LYS A 186 8.66 -15.60 -0.10
CA LYS A 186 9.71 -16.55 -0.50
C LYS A 186 11.13 -15.98 -0.35
N ILE A 187 11.32 -14.68 -0.60
CA ILE A 187 12.66 -14.04 -0.59
C ILE A 187 13.17 -13.70 0.81
N ILE A 188 12.33 -13.17 1.70
CA ILE A 188 12.79 -12.68 3.02
C ILE A 188 12.07 -13.32 4.22
N GLY A 189 11.05 -14.14 3.97
CA GLY A 189 10.23 -14.76 4.99
C GLY A 189 9.10 -13.86 5.51
N SER A 190 8.12 -14.47 6.16
CA SER A 190 6.84 -13.83 6.46
C SER A 190 6.98 -12.68 7.46
N LEU A 191 7.69 -12.92 8.57
CA LEU A 191 7.81 -11.93 9.65
C LEU A 191 8.56 -10.68 9.22
N ILE A 192 9.68 -10.82 8.48
CA ILE A 192 10.46 -9.68 8.02
C ILE A 192 9.70 -8.94 6.92
N GLY A 193 9.07 -9.66 5.99
CA GLY A 193 8.25 -9.06 4.94
C GLY A 193 7.08 -8.25 5.50
N ALA A 194 6.34 -8.82 6.46
CA ALA A 194 5.24 -8.14 7.13
C ALA A 194 5.71 -6.88 7.88
N ARG A 195 6.86 -6.94 8.59
CA ARG A 195 7.48 -5.75 9.21
C ARG A 195 7.83 -4.67 8.20
N LEU A 196 8.36 -5.03 7.03
CA LEU A 196 8.67 -4.04 5.99
C LEU A 196 7.40 -3.38 5.44
N ILE A 197 6.33 -4.14 5.23
CA ILE A 197 5.03 -3.60 4.81
C ILE A 197 4.47 -2.64 5.87
N ALA A 198 4.52 -3.02 7.15
CA ALA A 198 4.14 -2.16 8.27
C ALA A 198 4.93 -0.86 8.32
N MET A 199 6.25 -0.92 8.21
CA MET A 199 7.10 0.27 8.23
C MET A 199 6.91 1.16 7.00
N ALA A 200 6.61 0.57 5.83
CA ALA A 200 6.29 1.33 4.64
C ALA A 200 4.90 1.98 4.70
N GLY A 201 4.01 1.48 5.56
CA GLY A 201 2.63 1.94 5.68
C GLY A 201 1.68 1.34 4.63
N GLY A 202 1.93 0.10 4.21
CA GLY A 202 1.11 -0.64 3.25
C GLY A 202 1.89 -1.18 2.05
N MET A 203 1.33 -2.16 1.37
CA MET A 203 2.00 -2.84 0.26
C MET A 203 2.22 -1.94 -0.94
N GLN A 204 1.20 -1.16 -1.32
CA GLN A 204 1.28 -0.25 -2.45
C GLN A 204 2.39 0.79 -2.22
N ARG A 205 2.46 1.34 -1.01
CA ARG A 205 3.50 2.30 -0.66
C ARG A 205 4.88 1.66 -0.70
N MET A 206 5.02 0.45 -0.16
CA MET A 206 6.27 -0.31 -0.22
C MET A 206 6.72 -0.56 -1.66
N ALA A 207 5.81 -0.92 -2.56
CA ALA A 207 6.11 -1.16 -3.97
C ALA A 207 6.59 0.08 -4.72
N MET A 208 6.19 1.26 -4.26
CA MET A 208 6.64 2.55 -4.81
C MET A 208 8.01 2.99 -4.26
N LEU A 209 8.50 2.40 -3.16
CA LEU A 209 9.80 2.75 -2.59
C LEU A 209 10.95 2.26 -3.48
N PRO A 210 12.05 3.03 -3.58
CA PRO A 210 13.27 2.53 -4.18
C PRO A 210 13.93 1.49 -3.26
N ALA A 211 14.70 0.58 -3.86
CA ALA A 211 15.43 -0.44 -3.11
C ALA A 211 16.37 0.14 -2.03
N SER A 212 16.96 1.31 -2.27
CA SER A 212 17.80 2.02 -1.29
C SER A 212 17.04 2.41 -0.02
N THR A 213 15.76 2.76 -0.13
CA THR A 213 14.91 3.03 1.03
C THR A 213 14.53 1.73 1.73
N ILE A 214 14.11 0.71 0.99
CA ILE A 214 13.78 -0.62 1.56
C ILE A 214 14.97 -1.18 2.34
N GLN A 215 16.20 -0.97 1.86
CA GLN A 215 17.43 -1.41 2.52
C GLN A 215 17.56 -0.87 3.95
N ILE A 216 17.08 0.35 4.22
CA ILE A 216 17.30 1.09 5.47
C ILE A 216 16.02 1.31 6.28
N LEU A 217 14.88 0.74 5.88
CA LEU A 217 13.64 0.79 6.67
C LEU A 217 13.86 0.21 8.08
N GLY A 218 13.48 0.97 9.12
CA GLY A 218 13.74 0.68 10.53
C GLY A 218 15.09 1.21 11.06
N ALA A 219 15.92 1.82 10.23
CA ALA A 219 17.15 2.50 10.64
C ALA A 219 17.03 4.05 10.56
N GLU A 220 15.81 4.58 10.59
CA GLU A 220 15.51 6.00 10.42
C GLU A 220 16.27 6.86 11.43
N LYS A 221 16.30 6.45 12.71
CA LYS A 221 17.04 7.18 13.75
C LYS A 221 18.52 7.34 13.41
N ALA A 222 19.16 6.28 12.91
CA ALA A 222 20.57 6.32 12.51
C ALA A 222 20.78 7.11 11.21
N LEU A 223 19.84 6.99 10.26
CA LEU A 223 19.86 7.74 9.01
C LEU A 223 19.72 9.25 9.24
N PHE A 224 18.79 9.67 10.08
CA PHE A 224 18.57 11.07 10.40
C PHE A 224 19.70 11.66 11.22
N ARG A 225 20.29 10.88 12.14
CA ARG A 225 21.54 11.27 12.82
C ARG A 225 22.65 11.53 11.81
N PHE A 226 22.88 10.60 10.89
CA PHE A 226 23.87 10.78 9.81
C PHE A 226 23.60 12.04 8.97
N LYS A 227 22.34 12.30 8.60
CA LYS A 227 21.99 13.50 7.82
C LYS A 227 22.23 14.80 8.60
N LYS A 228 22.08 14.80 9.93
CA LYS A 228 22.22 15.98 10.78
C LYS A 228 23.67 16.23 11.23
N GLU A 229 24.36 15.19 11.65
CA GLU A 229 25.67 15.25 12.32
C GLU A 229 26.81 14.79 11.38
N GLY A 230 26.50 14.21 10.23
CA GLY A 230 27.48 13.57 9.34
C GLY A 230 27.86 12.17 9.80
N GLY A 231 28.96 11.63 9.26
CA GLY A 231 29.50 10.32 9.63
C GLY A 231 29.17 9.19 8.64
N LYS A 232 29.05 7.95 9.14
CA LYS A 232 28.81 6.77 8.29
C LYS A 232 27.30 6.44 8.24
N PRO A 233 26.69 6.32 7.06
CA PRO A 233 25.27 5.98 6.95
C PRO A 233 25.01 4.53 7.41
N PRO A 234 23.78 4.22 7.86
CA PRO A 234 23.39 2.85 8.18
C PRO A 234 23.44 1.96 6.93
N LYS A 235 23.94 0.73 7.09
CA LYS A 235 24.07 -0.23 5.98
C LYS A 235 22.81 -1.06 5.73
N HIS A 236 21.96 -1.20 6.75
CA HIS A 236 20.78 -2.04 6.74
C HIS A 236 19.83 -1.60 7.86
N GLY A 237 18.53 -1.74 7.62
CA GLY A 237 17.48 -1.59 8.62
C GLY A 237 16.99 -2.94 9.14
N VAL A 238 15.67 -3.16 9.20
CA VAL A 238 15.03 -4.40 9.67
C VAL A 238 15.49 -5.63 8.90
N ILE A 239 15.83 -5.48 7.63
CA ILE A 239 16.37 -6.58 6.80
C ILE A 239 17.62 -7.23 7.42
N PHE A 240 18.32 -6.56 8.34
CA PHE A 240 19.40 -7.14 9.12
C PHE A 240 19.01 -8.43 9.85
N GLN A 241 17.75 -8.56 10.26
CA GLN A 241 17.23 -9.76 10.95
C GLN A 241 17.32 -11.01 10.07
N HIS A 242 17.42 -10.87 8.74
CA HIS A 242 17.50 -11.99 7.83
C HIS A 242 18.78 -12.82 8.05
N PRO A 243 18.69 -14.17 8.10
CA PRO A 243 19.83 -15.06 8.36
C PRO A 243 21.04 -14.83 7.44
N LEU A 244 20.80 -14.46 6.18
CA LEU A 244 21.89 -14.22 5.22
C LEU A 244 22.72 -12.98 5.56
N ILE A 245 22.16 -12.01 6.31
CA ILE A 245 22.85 -10.78 6.68
C ILE A 245 23.42 -10.89 8.10
N ASN A 246 22.63 -11.27 9.09
CA ASN A 246 23.08 -11.27 10.49
C ASN A 246 24.29 -12.21 10.73
N ARG A 247 24.33 -13.36 10.06
CA ARG A 247 25.42 -14.35 10.15
C ARG A 247 26.63 -14.01 9.26
N ALA A 248 26.50 -13.09 8.31
CA ALA A 248 27.58 -12.72 7.41
C ALA A 248 28.63 -11.82 8.07
N GLN A 249 29.84 -11.77 7.47
CA GLN A 249 30.93 -10.93 7.97
C GLN A 249 30.60 -9.44 7.83
N LYS A 250 31.14 -8.59 8.73
CA LYS A 250 30.84 -7.15 8.79
C LYS A 250 31.09 -6.39 7.47
N THR A 251 32.05 -6.86 6.67
CA THR A 251 32.40 -6.33 5.35
C THR A 251 31.38 -6.70 4.26
N GLU A 252 30.78 -7.89 4.38
CA GLU A 252 29.84 -8.47 3.42
C GLU A 252 28.39 -8.00 3.65
N ARG A 253 28.02 -7.75 4.91
CA ARG A 253 26.66 -7.35 5.32
C ARG A 253 26.03 -6.26 4.45
N GLY A 254 26.79 -5.22 4.11
CA GLY A 254 26.29 -4.13 3.27
C GLY A 254 26.04 -4.52 1.81
N LYS A 255 26.87 -5.42 1.26
CA LYS A 255 26.69 -5.95 -0.10
C LYS A 255 25.46 -6.85 -0.17
N ILE A 256 25.30 -7.73 0.82
CA ILE A 256 24.16 -8.65 0.92
C ILE A 256 22.86 -7.88 1.18
N ALA A 257 22.88 -6.87 2.06
CA ALA A 257 21.71 -6.01 2.32
C ALA A 257 21.21 -5.30 1.05
N ARG A 258 22.13 -4.76 0.25
CA ARG A 258 21.79 -4.13 -1.04
C ARG A 258 21.23 -5.13 -2.04
N LEU A 259 21.83 -6.31 -2.12
CA LEU A 259 21.35 -7.39 -2.98
C LEU A 259 19.91 -7.78 -2.62
N LEU A 260 19.65 -8.06 -1.34
CA LEU A 260 18.32 -8.44 -0.87
C LEU A 260 17.31 -7.31 -1.09
N ALA A 261 17.65 -6.07 -0.75
CA ALA A 261 16.74 -4.94 -0.94
C ALA A 261 16.33 -4.74 -2.42
N ASN A 262 17.25 -4.96 -3.36
CA ASN A 262 16.93 -4.93 -4.79
C ASN A 262 15.94 -6.03 -5.18
N LYS A 263 16.12 -7.25 -4.67
CA LYS A 263 15.24 -8.39 -4.98
C LYS A 263 13.88 -8.27 -4.32
N ILE A 264 13.83 -7.80 -3.08
CA ILE A 264 12.58 -7.45 -2.39
C ILE A 264 11.81 -6.38 -3.17
N SER A 265 12.48 -5.33 -3.66
CA SER A 265 11.83 -4.27 -4.44
C SER A 265 11.18 -4.79 -5.72
N ILE A 266 11.78 -5.80 -6.37
CA ILE A 266 11.19 -6.44 -7.55
C ILE A 266 10.03 -7.36 -7.14
N ALA A 267 10.22 -8.18 -6.10
CA ALA A 267 9.22 -9.10 -5.59
C ALA A 267 7.92 -8.37 -5.18
N ILE A 268 8.02 -7.31 -4.37
CA ILE A 268 6.84 -6.56 -3.91
C ILE A 268 6.10 -5.86 -5.06
N LYS A 269 6.83 -5.40 -6.09
CA LYS A 269 6.21 -4.82 -7.29
C LYS A 269 5.47 -5.87 -8.10
N ALA A 270 6.01 -7.08 -8.19
CA ALA A 270 5.31 -8.19 -8.82
C ALA A 270 4.06 -8.57 -8.03
N ASP A 271 4.16 -8.69 -6.70
CA ASP A 271 3.03 -8.99 -5.82
C ASP A 271 1.88 -7.96 -5.97
N VAL A 272 2.21 -6.65 -6.00
CA VAL A 272 1.20 -5.57 -6.04
C VAL A 272 0.62 -5.34 -7.43
N PHE A 273 1.46 -5.29 -8.47
CA PHE A 273 1.02 -4.80 -9.79
C PHE A 273 0.72 -5.92 -10.80
N THR A 274 1.54 -6.98 -10.84
CA THR A 274 1.45 -8.00 -11.91
C THR A 274 0.87 -9.32 -11.45
N LYS A 275 0.94 -9.61 -10.13
CA LYS A 275 0.53 -10.87 -9.49
C LYS A 275 1.17 -12.14 -10.10
N ARG A 276 2.32 -11.99 -10.77
CA ARG A 276 3.07 -13.12 -11.33
C ARG A 276 3.97 -13.74 -10.27
N ASP A 277 4.08 -15.06 -10.24
CA ASP A 277 5.12 -15.74 -9.45
C ASP A 277 6.45 -15.66 -10.21
N ILE A 278 7.42 -14.98 -9.60
CA ILE A 278 8.78 -14.79 -10.10
C ILE A 278 9.82 -15.13 -9.02
N ALA A 279 9.37 -15.72 -7.91
CA ALA A 279 10.18 -15.83 -6.71
C ALA A 279 11.35 -16.78 -6.89
N ASP A 280 11.16 -17.87 -7.64
CA ASP A 280 12.18 -18.91 -7.82
C ASP A 280 13.37 -18.36 -8.63
N ASP A 281 13.08 -17.58 -9.69
CA ASP A 281 14.09 -16.87 -10.48
C ASP A 281 14.85 -15.84 -9.62
N LEU A 282 14.11 -15.07 -8.81
CA LEU A 282 14.72 -14.09 -7.91
C LEU A 282 15.61 -14.76 -6.86
N GLN A 283 15.22 -15.94 -6.36
CA GLN A 283 15.98 -16.69 -5.38
C GLN A 283 17.28 -17.23 -5.98
N GLN A 284 17.23 -17.81 -7.19
CA GLN A 284 18.42 -18.24 -7.91
C GLN A 284 19.42 -17.10 -8.10
N ASP A 285 18.93 -15.92 -8.50
CA ASP A 285 19.77 -14.72 -8.65
C ASP A 285 20.41 -14.27 -7.33
N VAL A 286 19.70 -14.40 -6.20
CA VAL A 286 20.26 -14.10 -4.87
C VAL A 286 21.40 -15.08 -4.58
N ASP A 287 21.19 -16.36 -4.82
CA ASP A 287 22.15 -17.41 -4.50
C ASP A 287 23.43 -17.30 -5.34
N ILE A 288 23.30 -17.05 -6.65
CA ILE A 288 24.44 -16.80 -7.56
C ILE A 288 25.28 -15.63 -7.05
N ARG A 289 24.66 -14.47 -6.81
CA ARG A 289 25.37 -13.27 -6.35
C ARG A 289 25.93 -13.42 -4.95
N LEU A 290 25.28 -14.20 -4.07
CA LEU A 290 25.79 -14.48 -2.74
C LEU A 290 27.09 -15.29 -2.79
N GLN A 291 27.17 -16.27 -3.69
CA GLN A 291 28.40 -17.04 -3.92
C GLN A 291 29.54 -16.13 -4.41
N GLU A 292 29.27 -15.21 -5.33
CA GLU A 292 30.26 -14.24 -5.81
C GLU A 292 30.80 -13.34 -4.70
N ILE A 293 29.91 -12.85 -3.81
CA ILE A 293 30.30 -12.00 -2.68
C ILE A 293 31.24 -12.76 -1.74
N ARG A 294 30.96 -14.05 -1.50
CA ARG A 294 31.78 -14.91 -0.62
C ARG A 294 33.10 -15.35 -1.27
N LYS A 295 33.14 -15.46 -2.60
CA LYS A 295 34.35 -15.85 -3.37
C LYS A 295 35.37 -14.73 -3.52
N LYS A 296 34.97 -13.45 -3.47
CA LYS A 296 35.86 -12.28 -3.58
C LYS A 296 36.67 -11.99 -2.30
N LYS A 297 37.19 -13.05 -1.66
CA LYS A 297 38.16 -12.94 -0.57
C LYS A 297 39.56 -12.74 -1.11
#